data_AF-D4YP22-F1
#
_entry.id   AF-D4YP22-F1
#
_cell.length_a   1.000
_cell.length_b   1.000
_cell.length_c   1.000
_cell.angle_alpha   90.00
_cell.angle_beta   90.00
_cell.angle_gamma   90.00
#
_symmetry.space_group_name_H-M   'P 1'
#
loop_
_entity.id
_entity.type
_entity.pdbx_description
1 polymer ?
#
loop_
_entity_poly.entity_id
_entity_poly.type
_entity_poly.pdbx_seq_one_letter_code
_entity_poly.pdbx_strand_id
1 'polypeptide(L)'
;MANADCIVIQGSNMAEAHPVGFQWVTEAKKRGARVIHIDPRFSRTSALADKYVPIRAGSDIVFLGALIRWVIENDAYFAEYVQAYTNAATIINEDYRDTEDLDGLFSGFDKDSKTYDQTSWAYEIDPETGRPATDPTYEHPRTVFQILKRHYSRYTPELVEQMCGIKREDFEYVARSITQNSGRERTTCFAYAVGWTQHSMGTQFIRTAAILQLLLGNMGRPGGGIMALRGHATIQGASDIPTLFHLLPGYLPMPKAGTHDTLDQYLGAVGDKKKKGFWANGDAYAVSLLKSWWGDKATPENDFAYDYLPRINGPHGTYQSCMLMLEDKVDGYFLLGQNPAVGSANGRMQRMAMSHLKWLVVRDFNMIESATWWKEGPEIDTGELRTEDIGTEIFFMPAANHTEKAGTFTQTQRLVQWRHQAITPPGDATSDLEFLYDLGNRIRAKLADSTDPRDRPLLDLTWDYPVDEHGEPDASAVLAEINGFHLDGPNKGEPLANFNEMRADGTTSGGCWIYTGVFADGINHAANRKPGQEQDTAAREWGWAWPANRRMLYNRASADPQGKPWSER
;
A
#
# COMPACT_ATOMS: atom_id res chain seq x y z
N MET A 1 -9.18 -4.88 -15.97
CA MET A 1 -9.69 -3.76 -16.78
C MET A 1 -10.25 -4.22 -18.11
N ALA A 2 -9.54 -5.00 -18.94
CA ALA A 2 -10.05 -5.50 -20.23
C ALA A 2 -11.44 -6.17 -20.16
N ASN A 3 -11.73 -6.86 -19.05
CA ASN A 3 -13.00 -7.56 -18.82
C ASN A 3 -14.12 -6.67 -18.25
N ALA A 4 -13.91 -5.37 -18.06
CA ALA A 4 -14.92 -4.45 -17.54
C ALA A 4 -16.02 -4.16 -18.57
N ASP A 5 -17.25 -3.93 -18.11
CA ASP A 5 -18.35 -3.42 -18.94
C ASP A 5 -18.49 -1.89 -18.86
N CYS A 6 -17.98 -1.30 -17.78
CA CYS A 6 -17.81 0.14 -17.60
C CYS A 6 -16.50 0.43 -16.87
N ILE A 7 -15.78 1.47 -17.28
CA ILE A 7 -14.55 1.93 -16.65
C ILE A 7 -14.74 3.39 -16.29
N VAL A 8 -14.64 3.69 -14.99
CA VAL A 8 -14.62 5.05 -14.46
C VAL A 8 -13.19 5.40 -14.08
N ILE A 9 -12.62 6.36 -14.77
CA ILE A 9 -11.31 6.92 -14.45
C ILE A 9 -11.56 8.24 -13.73
N GLN A 10 -11.26 8.28 -12.44
CA GLN A 10 -11.46 9.46 -11.58
C GLN A 10 -10.27 9.57 -10.63
N GLY A 11 -9.68 10.76 -10.54
CA GLY A 11 -8.44 10.97 -9.78
C GLY A 11 -7.20 10.35 -10.45
N SER A 12 -7.23 10.15 -11.77
CA SER A 12 -6.08 9.67 -12.56
C SER A 12 -6.15 10.16 -14.00
N ASN A 13 -5.00 10.61 -14.53
CA ASN A 13 -4.83 10.83 -15.96
C ASN A 13 -4.13 9.62 -16.60
N MET A 14 -4.84 8.49 -16.62
CA MET A 14 -4.25 7.17 -16.87
C MET A 14 -3.56 7.02 -18.24
N ALA A 15 -4.05 7.67 -19.31
CA ALA A 15 -3.42 7.60 -20.63
C ALA A 15 -2.04 8.29 -20.68
N GLU A 16 -1.75 9.19 -19.74
CA GLU A 16 -0.46 9.87 -19.63
C GLU A 16 0.42 9.25 -18.55
N ALA A 17 -0.15 8.93 -17.39
CA ALA A 17 0.59 8.39 -16.24
C ALA A 17 0.85 6.88 -16.36
N HIS A 18 0.00 6.14 -17.07
CA HIS A 18 0.08 4.67 -17.23
C HIS A 18 -0.25 4.23 -18.66
N PRO A 19 0.41 4.79 -19.70
CA PRO A 19 0.01 4.63 -21.10
C PRO A 19 -0.07 3.17 -21.57
N VAL A 20 0.89 2.33 -21.17
CA VAL A 20 0.88 0.89 -21.51
C VAL A 20 -0.26 0.16 -20.80
N GLY A 21 -0.53 0.50 -19.54
CA GLY A 21 -1.68 -0.05 -18.81
C GLY A 21 -3.02 0.38 -19.42
N PHE A 22 -3.08 1.57 -20.03
CA PHE A 22 -4.27 2.12 -20.69
C PHE A 22 -4.68 1.31 -21.93
N GLN A 23 -3.77 0.52 -22.54
CA GLN A 23 -4.13 -0.42 -23.59
C GLN A 23 -5.32 -1.31 -23.18
N TRP A 24 -5.37 -1.76 -21.91
CA TRP A 24 -6.47 -2.60 -21.43
C TRP A 24 -7.80 -1.86 -21.25
N VAL A 25 -7.78 -0.53 -21.15
CA VAL A 25 -8.98 0.31 -21.23
C VAL A 25 -9.48 0.34 -22.68
N THR A 26 -8.58 0.51 -23.64
CA THR A 26 -8.88 0.46 -25.07
C THR A 26 -9.45 -0.90 -25.49
N GLU A 27 -8.89 -2.01 -25.01
CA GLU A 27 -9.42 -3.35 -25.29
C GLU A 27 -10.82 -3.57 -24.69
N ALA A 28 -11.07 -3.08 -23.46
CA ALA A 28 -12.41 -3.11 -22.89
C ALA A 28 -13.40 -2.31 -23.75
N LYS A 29 -13.00 -1.10 -24.20
CA LYS A 29 -13.82 -0.24 -25.06
C LYS A 29 -14.13 -0.88 -26.41
N LYS A 30 -13.16 -1.56 -27.05
CA LYS A 30 -13.40 -2.35 -28.28
C LYS A 30 -14.43 -3.46 -28.10
N ARG A 31 -14.50 -4.04 -26.89
CA ARG A 31 -15.51 -5.04 -26.50
C ARG A 31 -16.87 -4.41 -26.15
N GLY A 32 -16.99 -3.09 -26.21
CA GLY A 32 -18.22 -2.35 -25.91
C GLY A 32 -18.31 -1.79 -24.50
N ALA A 33 -17.21 -1.80 -23.73
CA ALA A 33 -17.20 -1.14 -22.42
C ALA A 33 -17.33 0.38 -22.56
N ARG A 34 -18.11 0.99 -21.68
CA ARG A 34 -18.19 2.46 -21.59
C ARG A 34 -17.03 3.00 -20.77
N VAL A 35 -16.32 4.00 -21.28
CA VAL A 35 -15.21 4.67 -20.59
C VAL A 35 -15.60 6.09 -20.22
N ILE A 36 -15.57 6.40 -18.93
CA ILE A 36 -15.93 7.71 -18.37
C ILE A 36 -14.70 8.29 -17.69
N HIS A 37 -14.33 9.51 -18.04
CA HIS A 37 -13.23 10.24 -17.39
C HIS A 37 -13.78 11.44 -16.62
N ILE A 38 -13.52 11.47 -15.32
CA ILE A 38 -13.99 12.49 -14.39
C ILE A 38 -12.77 13.21 -13.82
N ASP A 39 -12.51 14.43 -14.29
CA ASP A 39 -11.30 15.18 -13.98
C ASP A 39 -11.53 16.69 -14.10
N PRO A 40 -10.91 17.54 -13.25
CA PRO A 40 -10.98 18.99 -13.41
C PRO A 40 -10.49 19.52 -14.75
N ARG A 41 -9.71 18.73 -15.51
CA ARG A 41 -9.12 19.12 -16.79
C ARG A 41 -9.49 18.13 -17.89
N PHE A 42 -9.65 18.67 -19.10
CA PHE A 42 -9.67 17.85 -20.30
C PHE A 42 -8.23 17.43 -20.65
N SER A 43 -7.95 16.12 -20.65
CA SER A 43 -6.62 15.56 -20.89
C SER A 43 -6.58 14.59 -22.07
N ARG A 44 -5.42 13.95 -22.32
CA ARG A 44 -5.35 12.85 -23.32
C ARG A 44 -6.23 11.66 -22.94
N THR A 45 -6.46 11.43 -21.64
CA THR A 45 -7.43 10.43 -21.17
C THR A 45 -8.85 10.84 -21.56
N SER A 46 -9.23 12.12 -21.37
CA SER A 46 -10.55 12.63 -21.76
C SER A 46 -10.81 12.45 -23.26
N ALA A 47 -9.80 12.69 -24.10
CA ALA A 47 -9.91 12.55 -25.55
C ALA A 47 -10.22 11.12 -26.02
N LEU A 48 -9.92 10.11 -25.20
CA LEU A 48 -10.15 8.70 -25.51
C LEU A 48 -11.39 8.11 -24.80
N ALA A 49 -11.96 8.84 -23.83
CA ALA A 49 -13.16 8.45 -23.10
C ALA A 49 -14.43 8.62 -23.97
N ASP A 50 -15.48 7.88 -23.68
CA ASP A 50 -16.81 8.09 -24.28
C ASP A 50 -17.50 9.32 -23.70
N LYS A 51 -17.22 9.61 -22.42
CA LYS A 51 -17.73 10.80 -21.72
C LYS A 51 -16.64 11.40 -20.84
N TYR A 52 -16.40 12.69 -21.04
CA TYR A 52 -15.69 13.54 -20.09
C TYR A 52 -16.69 14.26 -19.19
N VAL A 53 -16.44 14.26 -17.88
CA VAL A 53 -17.23 14.99 -16.88
C VAL A 53 -16.29 15.89 -16.07
N PRO A 54 -16.39 17.22 -16.18
CA PRO A 54 -15.57 18.12 -15.38
C PRO A 54 -15.99 18.07 -13.91
N ILE A 55 -15.03 18.06 -12.99
CA ILE A 55 -15.27 18.11 -11.53
C ILE A 55 -14.39 19.15 -10.87
N ARG A 56 -14.89 19.86 -9.86
CA ARG A 56 -14.06 20.71 -9.00
C ARG A 56 -13.10 19.86 -8.16
N ALA A 57 -11.82 20.21 -8.17
CA ALA A 57 -10.81 19.48 -7.39
C ALA A 57 -11.18 19.47 -5.88
N GLY A 58 -11.14 18.28 -5.26
CA GLY A 58 -11.45 18.08 -3.85
C GLY A 58 -12.93 17.90 -3.51
N SER A 59 -13.85 17.91 -4.50
CA SER A 59 -15.27 17.64 -4.28
C SER A 59 -15.67 16.18 -4.55
N ASP A 60 -14.71 15.28 -4.75
CA ASP A 60 -14.93 13.87 -5.12
C ASP A 60 -15.86 13.12 -4.15
N ILE A 61 -15.77 13.39 -2.85
CA ILE A 61 -16.64 12.74 -1.85
C ILE A 61 -18.11 13.07 -2.06
N VAL A 62 -18.43 14.29 -2.52
CA VAL A 62 -19.81 14.70 -2.78
C VAL A 62 -20.37 13.92 -3.97
N PHE A 63 -19.57 13.83 -5.04
CA PHE A 63 -19.93 13.07 -6.24
C PHE A 63 -20.10 11.57 -5.95
N LEU A 64 -19.12 10.94 -5.28
CA LEU A 64 -19.17 9.52 -4.95
C LEU A 64 -20.29 9.21 -3.94
N GLY A 65 -20.53 10.11 -2.99
CA GLY A 65 -21.63 9.97 -2.03
C GLY A 65 -23.00 10.04 -2.71
N ALA A 66 -23.16 10.92 -3.71
CA ALA A 66 -24.39 10.99 -4.49
C ALA A 66 -24.61 9.75 -5.36
N LEU A 67 -23.53 9.12 -5.86
CA LEU A 67 -23.64 7.82 -6.54
C LEU A 67 -24.13 6.71 -5.58
N ILE A 68 -23.65 6.69 -4.33
CA ILE A 68 -24.16 5.75 -3.32
C ILE A 68 -25.65 6.00 -3.06
N ARG A 69 -26.05 7.27 -2.86
CA ARG A 69 -27.45 7.64 -2.72
C ARG A 69 -28.29 7.14 -3.89
N TRP A 70 -27.85 7.40 -5.12
CA TRP A 70 -28.53 6.94 -6.33
C TRP A 70 -28.70 5.42 -6.36
N VAL A 71 -27.65 4.66 -6.03
CA VAL A 71 -27.69 3.21 -5.98
C VAL A 71 -28.73 2.70 -4.98
N ILE A 72 -28.81 3.32 -3.79
CA ILE A 72 -29.74 2.92 -2.73
C ILE A 72 -31.19 3.33 -3.08
N GLU A 73 -31.43 4.57 -3.52
CA GLU A 73 -32.78 5.05 -3.82
C GLU A 73 -33.44 4.37 -5.03
N ASN A 74 -32.64 3.79 -5.93
CA ASN A 74 -33.12 3.07 -7.11
C ASN A 74 -33.04 1.55 -6.96
N ASP A 75 -32.80 1.03 -5.75
CA ASP A 75 -32.60 -0.41 -5.48
C ASP A 75 -31.63 -1.09 -6.46
N ALA A 76 -30.59 -0.35 -6.87
CA ALA A 76 -29.66 -0.76 -7.92
C ALA A 76 -28.41 -1.46 -7.36
N TYR A 77 -28.36 -1.72 -6.05
CA TYR A 77 -27.31 -2.52 -5.44
C TYR A 77 -27.52 -4.02 -5.72
N PHE A 78 -26.45 -4.79 -5.75
CA PHE A 78 -26.53 -6.23 -5.95
C PHE A 78 -26.86 -6.93 -4.62
N ALA A 79 -28.15 -7.06 -4.32
CA ALA A 79 -28.66 -7.56 -3.03
C ALA A 79 -28.02 -8.87 -2.56
N GLU A 80 -27.94 -9.91 -3.41
CA GLU A 80 -27.33 -11.20 -3.03
C GLU A 80 -25.86 -11.04 -2.61
N TYR A 81 -25.10 -10.20 -3.32
CA TYR A 81 -23.71 -9.92 -3.00
C TYR A 81 -23.58 -9.14 -1.70
N VAL A 82 -24.39 -8.07 -1.54
CA VAL A 82 -24.38 -7.20 -0.37
C VAL A 82 -24.69 -8.02 0.89
N GLN A 83 -25.69 -8.89 0.83
CA GLN A 83 -26.05 -9.78 1.93
C GLN A 83 -24.96 -10.79 2.26
N ALA A 84 -24.32 -11.38 1.25
CA ALA A 84 -23.34 -12.44 1.45
C ALA A 84 -21.96 -11.93 1.90
N TYR A 85 -21.51 -10.79 1.38
CA TYR A 85 -20.09 -10.41 1.40
C TYR A 85 -19.79 -9.05 2.02
N THR A 86 -20.80 -8.37 2.56
CA THR A 86 -20.60 -7.09 3.27
C THR A 86 -21.10 -7.18 4.71
N ASN A 87 -20.83 -6.15 5.49
CA ASN A 87 -21.34 -5.99 6.85
C ASN A 87 -22.71 -5.28 6.89
N ALA A 88 -23.45 -5.21 5.78
CA ALA A 88 -24.72 -4.48 5.66
C ALA A 88 -25.74 -4.84 6.76
N ALA A 89 -25.83 -6.13 7.13
CA ALA A 89 -26.74 -6.64 8.16
C ALA A 89 -26.27 -6.35 9.60
N THR A 90 -25.00 -6.00 9.79
CA THR A 90 -24.42 -5.89 11.14
C THR A 90 -24.97 -4.68 11.87
N ILE A 91 -25.31 -4.85 13.14
CA ILE A 91 -25.89 -3.82 14.00
C ILE A 91 -24.75 -3.03 14.65
N ILE A 92 -24.81 -1.70 14.53
CA ILE A 92 -23.88 -0.78 15.18
C ILE A 92 -24.34 -0.49 16.61
N ASN A 93 -23.38 -0.27 17.50
CA ASN A 93 -23.59 0.13 18.88
C ASN A 93 -24.59 1.30 18.99
N GLU A 94 -25.45 1.26 20.01
CA GLU A 94 -26.52 2.23 20.22
C GLU A 94 -26.08 3.65 20.53
N ASP A 95 -24.85 3.84 21.02
CA ASP A 95 -24.26 5.14 21.31
C ASP A 95 -23.70 5.83 20.06
N TYR A 96 -23.65 5.13 18.92
CA TYR A 96 -23.23 5.73 17.67
C TYR A 96 -24.15 6.90 17.29
N ARG A 97 -23.55 8.03 16.96
CA ARG A 97 -24.25 9.18 16.35
C ARG A 97 -23.51 9.58 15.08
N ASP A 98 -24.29 9.81 14.04
CA ASP A 98 -23.77 10.19 12.74
C ASP A 98 -23.61 11.72 12.66
N THR A 99 -22.92 12.18 11.62
CA THR A 99 -22.76 13.57 11.22
C THR A 99 -24.07 14.35 11.04
N GLU A 100 -25.19 13.67 10.82
CA GLU A 100 -26.51 14.30 10.78
C GLU A 100 -27.05 14.63 12.16
N ASP A 101 -26.68 13.82 13.16
CA ASP A 101 -27.11 13.97 14.53
C ASP A 101 -26.28 15.05 15.26
N LEU A 102 -25.06 15.34 14.76
CA LEU A 102 -24.04 16.14 15.44
C LEU A 102 -23.35 17.18 14.52
N ASP A 103 -24.10 17.78 13.59
CA ASP A 103 -23.67 18.94 12.77
C ASP A 103 -22.29 18.76 12.09
N GLY A 104 -22.11 17.64 11.39
CA GLY A 104 -20.89 17.33 10.64
C GLY A 104 -19.81 16.58 11.42
N LEU A 105 -20.05 16.27 12.70
CA LEU A 105 -19.14 15.46 13.53
C LEU A 105 -19.75 14.09 13.82
N PHE A 106 -18.92 13.06 14.04
CA PHE A 106 -19.41 11.78 14.57
C PHE A 106 -19.44 11.80 16.10
N SER A 107 -20.08 10.81 16.73
CA SER A 107 -19.93 10.58 18.17
C SER A 107 -18.46 10.38 18.55
N GLY A 108 -18.07 10.91 19.72
CA GLY A 108 -16.71 10.75 20.27
C GLY A 108 -15.70 11.83 19.86
N PHE A 109 -16.10 12.91 19.18
CA PHE A 109 -15.18 14.00 18.87
C PHE A 109 -14.76 14.79 20.11
N ASP A 110 -13.46 14.86 20.36
CA ASP A 110 -12.87 15.69 21.41
C ASP A 110 -12.35 17.01 20.79
N LYS A 111 -12.86 18.14 21.28
CA LYS A 111 -12.59 19.46 20.68
C LYS A 111 -11.16 19.95 20.92
N ASP A 112 -10.54 19.54 22.02
CA ASP A 112 -9.24 20.04 22.44
C ASP A 112 -8.11 19.30 21.70
N SER A 113 -8.16 17.97 21.71
CA SER A 113 -7.21 17.11 20.99
C SER A 113 -7.50 17.03 19.49
N LYS A 114 -8.73 17.38 19.06
CA LYS A 114 -9.22 17.22 17.67
C LYS A 114 -9.14 15.78 17.18
N THR A 115 -9.35 14.83 18.07
CA THR A 115 -9.37 13.39 17.77
C THR A 115 -10.74 12.79 18.08
N TYR A 116 -10.95 11.53 17.69
CA TYR A 116 -12.18 10.79 17.94
C TYR A 116 -11.90 9.61 18.88
N ASP A 117 -12.70 9.47 19.94
CA ASP A 117 -12.94 8.19 20.60
C ASP A 117 -13.93 7.37 19.76
N GLN A 118 -13.44 6.27 19.21
CA GLN A 118 -14.18 5.43 18.27
C GLN A 118 -14.97 4.31 18.97
N THR A 119 -15.04 4.30 20.31
CA THR A 119 -15.71 3.23 21.07
C THR A 119 -17.16 3.03 20.63
N SER A 120 -17.91 4.13 20.41
CA SER A 120 -19.30 4.06 19.92
C SER A 120 -19.44 3.58 18.48
N TRP A 121 -18.36 3.49 17.70
CA TRP A 121 -18.40 3.07 16.29
C TRP A 121 -18.29 1.54 16.15
N ALA A 122 -18.14 0.83 17.27
CA ALA A 122 -18.09 -0.62 17.31
C ALA A 122 -19.43 -1.25 16.92
N TYR A 123 -19.39 -2.53 16.56
CA TYR A 123 -20.60 -3.32 16.42
C TYR A 123 -21.19 -3.62 17.79
N GLU A 124 -22.52 -3.71 17.83
CA GLU A 124 -23.21 -4.35 18.95
C GLU A 124 -22.82 -5.83 18.98
N ILE A 125 -22.45 -6.34 20.16
CA ILE A 125 -22.07 -7.74 20.35
C ILE A 125 -23.28 -8.49 20.88
N ASP A 126 -23.67 -9.55 20.18
CA ASP A 126 -24.67 -10.50 20.64
C ASP A 126 -24.11 -11.24 21.87
N PRO A 127 -24.75 -11.13 23.04
CA PRO A 127 -24.26 -11.73 24.28
C PRO A 127 -24.28 -13.27 24.26
N GLU A 128 -25.12 -13.89 23.43
CA GLU A 128 -25.21 -15.35 23.34
C GLU A 128 -24.07 -15.93 22.50
N THR A 129 -23.72 -15.27 21.41
CA THR A 129 -22.72 -15.79 20.45
C THR A 129 -21.34 -15.15 20.60
N GLY A 130 -21.24 -14.00 21.29
CA GLY A 130 -20.01 -13.21 21.39
C GLY A 130 -19.56 -12.62 20.05
N ARG A 131 -20.45 -12.56 19.05
CA ARG A 131 -20.18 -12.05 17.70
C ARG A 131 -20.97 -10.77 17.45
N PRO A 132 -20.62 -9.97 16.43
CA PRO A 132 -21.43 -8.84 16.02
C PRO A 132 -22.88 -9.27 15.75
N ALA A 133 -23.85 -8.61 16.39
CA ALA A 133 -25.27 -8.82 16.17
C ALA A 133 -25.64 -8.45 14.73
N THR A 134 -26.57 -9.18 14.14
CA THR A 134 -26.99 -8.97 12.74
C THR A 134 -28.50 -9.02 12.60
N ASP A 135 -29.03 -8.20 11.69
CA ASP A 135 -30.40 -8.28 11.19
C ASP A 135 -30.38 -8.46 9.66
N PRO A 136 -30.61 -9.68 9.16
CA PRO A 136 -30.62 -9.99 7.74
C PRO A 136 -31.76 -9.34 6.94
N THR A 137 -32.83 -8.84 7.58
CA THR A 137 -33.93 -8.15 6.86
C THR A 137 -33.60 -6.68 6.57
N TYR A 138 -32.56 -6.16 7.22
CA TYR A 138 -32.17 -4.74 7.21
C TYR A 138 -33.24 -3.80 7.79
N GLU A 139 -34.23 -4.30 8.53
CA GLU A 139 -35.28 -3.47 9.11
C GLU A 139 -34.82 -2.74 10.37
N HIS A 140 -33.86 -3.32 11.11
CA HIS A 140 -33.31 -2.70 12.29
C HIS A 140 -32.61 -1.37 11.94
N PRO A 141 -32.96 -0.25 12.60
CA PRO A 141 -32.50 1.08 12.20
C PRO A 141 -30.99 1.30 12.38
N ARG A 142 -30.35 0.49 13.24
CA ARG A 142 -28.88 0.52 13.46
C ARG A 142 -28.10 -0.49 12.61
N THR A 143 -28.73 -1.16 11.64
CA THR A 143 -27.92 -1.92 10.67
C THR A 143 -27.02 -0.96 9.90
N VAL A 144 -25.82 -1.43 9.51
CA VAL A 144 -24.90 -0.67 8.67
C VAL A 144 -25.60 -0.16 7.41
N PHE A 145 -26.48 -0.96 6.80
CA PHE A 145 -27.21 -0.55 5.60
C PHE A 145 -28.14 0.65 5.84
N GLN A 146 -28.92 0.64 6.94
CA GLN A 146 -29.82 1.76 7.26
C GLN A 146 -29.05 3.03 7.63
N ILE A 147 -27.96 2.89 8.39
CA ILE A 147 -27.07 4.02 8.71
C ILE A 147 -26.45 4.58 7.43
N LEU A 148 -25.98 3.73 6.52
CA LEU A 148 -25.43 4.14 5.23
C LEU A 148 -26.46 4.91 4.39
N LYS A 149 -27.69 4.39 4.30
CA LYS A 149 -28.80 5.02 3.60
C LYS A 149 -29.09 6.41 4.15
N ARG A 150 -29.14 6.55 5.49
CA ARG A 150 -29.34 7.81 6.17
C ARG A 150 -28.18 8.78 5.89
N HIS A 151 -26.94 8.36 6.15
CA HIS A 151 -25.73 9.17 5.99
C HIS A 151 -25.60 9.83 4.62
N TYR A 152 -25.89 9.06 3.57
CA TYR A 152 -25.74 9.50 2.18
C TYR A 152 -26.99 10.19 1.60
N SER A 153 -28.09 10.28 2.35
CA SER A 153 -29.34 10.90 1.88
C SER A 153 -29.18 12.39 1.49
N ARG A 154 -28.25 13.11 2.13
CA ARG A 154 -27.94 14.53 1.88
C ARG A 154 -27.23 14.80 0.54
N TYR A 155 -26.67 13.77 -0.10
CA TYR A 155 -25.85 13.93 -1.29
C TYR A 155 -26.72 13.97 -2.56
N THR A 156 -27.43 15.07 -2.75
CA THR A 156 -28.39 15.19 -3.86
C THR A 156 -27.74 15.61 -5.18
N PRO A 157 -28.38 15.36 -6.35
CA PRO A 157 -27.93 15.92 -7.63
C PRO A 157 -27.75 17.45 -7.59
N GLU A 158 -28.59 18.17 -6.83
CA GLU A 158 -28.45 19.60 -6.60
C GLU A 158 -27.14 19.92 -5.87
N LEU A 159 -26.81 19.16 -4.82
CA LEU A 159 -25.55 19.34 -4.10
C LEU A 159 -24.35 19.00 -4.99
N VAL A 160 -24.45 17.99 -5.84
CA VAL A 160 -23.43 17.66 -6.84
C VAL A 160 -23.24 18.81 -7.83
N GLU A 161 -24.31 19.39 -8.35
CA GLU A 161 -24.23 20.55 -9.24
C GLU A 161 -23.56 21.74 -8.54
N GLN A 162 -23.97 22.05 -7.31
CA GLN A 162 -23.44 23.16 -6.51
C GLN A 162 -21.97 22.95 -6.10
N MET A 163 -21.61 21.76 -5.64
CA MET A 163 -20.29 21.49 -5.04
C MET A 163 -19.30 20.87 -6.01
N CYS A 164 -19.73 20.15 -7.02
CA CYS A 164 -18.83 19.53 -7.98
C CYS A 164 -18.74 20.33 -9.28
N GLY A 165 -19.73 21.18 -9.58
CA GLY A 165 -19.87 21.82 -10.89
C GLY A 165 -20.27 20.83 -11.99
N ILE A 166 -20.75 19.64 -11.61
CA ILE A 166 -21.21 18.61 -12.53
C ILE A 166 -22.69 18.86 -12.83
N LYS A 167 -23.02 19.05 -14.11
CA LYS A 167 -24.42 19.20 -14.53
C LYS A 167 -25.23 17.97 -14.15
N ARG A 168 -26.50 18.15 -13.78
CA ARG A 168 -27.40 17.04 -13.42
C ARG A 168 -27.48 15.95 -14.50
N GLU A 169 -27.57 16.36 -15.77
CA GLU A 169 -27.58 15.43 -16.91
C GLU A 169 -26.33 14.55 -16.98
N ASP A 170 -25.16 15.11 -16.66
CA ASP A 170 -23.89 14.39 -16.66
C ASP A 170 -23.81 13.45 -15.45
N PHE A 171 -24.24 13.93 -14.27
CA PHE A 171 -24.35 13.07 -13.10
C PHE A 171 -25.28 11.87 -13.34
N GLU A 172 -26.48 12.10 -13.87
CA GLU A 172 -27.43 11.05 -14.19
C GLU A 172 -26.88 10.07 -15.23
N TYR A 173 -26.19 10.57 -16.27
CA TYR A 173 -25.53 9.74 -17.25
C TYR A 173 -24.52 8.80 -16.59
N VAL A 174 -23.67 9.32 -15.69
CA VAL A 174 -22.67 8.49 -15.00
C VAL A 174 -23.36 7.50 -14.05
N ALA A 175 -24.32 7.95 -13.26
CA ALA A 175 -25.04 7.12 -12.31
C ALA A 175 -25.73 5.93 -13.01
N ARG A 176 -26.45 6.18 -14.11
CA ARG A 176 -27.07 5.13 -14.94
C ARG A 176 -26.02 4.21 -15.58
N SER A 177 -24.94 4.77 -16.08
CA SER A 177 -23.85 3.98 -16.69
C SER A 177 -23.22 3.01 -15.71
N ILE A 178 -23.10 3.40 -14.44
CA ILE A 178 -22.56 2.53 -13.39
C ILE A 178 -23.61 1.49 -12.96
N THR A 179 -24.85 1.91 -12.69
CA THR A 179 -25.89 0.99 -12.17
C THR A 179 -26.38 -0.04 -13.19
N GLN A 180 -26.31 0.25 -14.49
CA GLN A 180 -26.54 -0.73 -15.57
C GLN A 180 -25.55 -1.91 -15.56
N ASN A 181 -24.47 -1.80 -14.79
CA ASN A 181 -23.46 -2.84 -14.61
C ASN A 181 -23.47 -3.42 -13.20
N SER A 182 -24.51 -3.16 -12.41
CA SER A 182 -24.76 -3.85 -11.14
C SER A 182 -25.36 -5.23 -11.38
N GLY A 183 -25.25 -6.10 -10.39
CA GLY A 183 -25.82 -7.45 -10.43
C GLY A 183 -24.87 -8.51 -10.96
N ARG A 184 -25.45 -9.64 -11.38
CA ARG A 184 -24.75 -10.91 -11.66
C ARG A 184 -23.82 -10.87 -12.88
N GLU A 185 -24.22 -10.18 -13.95
CA GLU A 185 -23.64 -10.39 -15.29
C GLU A 185 -22.58 -9.38 -15.72
N ARG A 186 -22.52 -8.21 -15.08
CA ARG A 186 -21.70 -7.09 -15.53
C ARG A 186 -20.90 -6.50 -14.39
N THR A 187 -19.86 -5.75 -14.73
CA THR A 187 -19.02 -5.08 -13.74
C THR A 187 -18.59 -3.68 -14.16
N THR A 188 -18.43 -2.81 -13.15
CA THR A 188 -17.75 -1.51 -13.29
C THR A 188 -16.38 -1.57 -12.63
N CYS A 189 -15.35 -1.07 -13.31
CA CYS A 189 -14.00 -0.87 -12.77
C CYS A 189 -13.78 0.61 -12.46
N PHE A 190 -13.25 0.92 -11.28
CA PHE A 190 -12.72 2.26 -11.00
C PHE A 190 -11.20 2.26 -11.12
N ALA A 191 -10.62 3.28 -11.74
CA ALA A 191 -9.18 3.50 -11.80
C ALA A 191 -8.83 4.89 -11.26
N TYR A 192 -7.94 4.94 -10.27
CA TYR A 192 -7.50 6.18 -9.62
C TYR A 192 -6.00 6.15 -9.31
N ALA A 193 -5.43 7.32 -9.04
CA ALA A 193 -4.03 7.50 -8.61
C ALA A 193 -3.95 8.71 -7.64
N VAL A 194 -3.02 9.64 -7.90
CA VAL A 194 -2.74 10.78 -7.01
C VAL A 194 -3.89 11.78 -6.87
N GLY A 195 -4.79 11.86 -7.86
CA GLY A 195 -5.91 12.80 -7.84
C GLY A 195 -6.95 12.51 -6.75
N TRP A 196 -6.91 11.33 -6.11
CA TRP A 196 -7.67 11.07 -4.89
C TRP A 196 -6.82 11.09 -3.62
N THR A 197 -5.53 10.75 -3.70
CA THR A 197 -4.72 10.50 -2.50
C THR A 197 -4.10 11.77 -1.91
N GLN A 198 -3.86 12.82 -2.70
CA GLN A 198 -3.16 14.04 -2.26
C GLN A 198 -4.11 15.08 -1.68
N HIS A 199 -5.01 14.64 -0.80
CA HIS A 199 -5.97 15.47 -0.08
C HIS A 199 -6.02 15.05 1.39
N SER A 200 -6.35 15.97 2.30
CA SER A 200 -6.63 15.64 3.71
C SER A 200 -7.76 14.61 3.86
N MET A 201 -8.70 14.57 2.90
CA MET A 201 -9.81 13.61 2.84
C MET A 201 -9.55 12.42 1.90
N GLY A 202 -8.32 12.23 1.39
CA GLY A 202 -8.07 11.27 0.32
C GLY A 202 -8.44 9.83 0.67
N THR A 203 -8.18 9.41 1.91
CA THR A 203 -8.63 8.10 2.42
C THR A 203 -10.15 7.96 2.37
N GLN A 204 -10.90 9.03 2.63
CA GLN A 204 -12.36 8.99 2.58
C GLN A 204 -12.88 8.91 1.15
N PHE A 205 -12.25 9.57 0.17
CA PHE A 205 -12.63 9.44 -1.24
C PHE A 205 -12.54 7.97 -1.70
N ILE A 206 -11.42 7.32 -1.36
CA ILE A 206 -11.18 5.91 -1.68
C ILE A 206 -12.17 5.01 -0.94
N ARG A 207 -12.47 5.30 0.33
CA ARG A 207 -13.48 4.57 1.11
C ARG A 207 -14.87 4.67 0.48
N THR A 208 -15.31 5.85 0.05
CA THR A 208 -16.61 6.03 -0.60
C THR A 208 -16.68 5.24 -1.91
N ALA A 209 -15.62 5.25 -2.72
CA ALA A 209 -15.55 4.41 -3.92
C ALA A 209 -15.57 2.91 -3.59
N ALA A 210 -14.92 2.47 -2.52
CA ALA A 210 -14.96 1.08 -2.06
C ALA A 210 -16.36 0.64 -1.63
N ILE A 211 -17.08 1.50 -0.88
CA ILE A 211 -18.48 1.26 -0.52
C ILE A 211 -19.35 1.12 -1.78
N LEU A 212 -19.20 2.04 -2.74
CA LEU A 212 -19.92 1.97 -4.01
C LEU A 212 -19.66 0.65 -4.75
N GLN A 213 -18.40 0.22 -4.84
CA GLN A 213 -18.04 -1.04 -5.50
C GLN A 213 -18.54 -2.28 -4.76
N LEU A 214 -18.68 -2.23 -3.43
CA LEU A 214 -19.30 -3.31 -2.65
C LEU A 214 -20.82 -3.36 -2.87
N LEU A 215 -21.51 -2.21 -2.91
CA LEU A 215 -22.94 -2.15 -3.20
C LEU A 215 -23.25 -2.69 -4.60
N LEU A 216 -22.42 -2.39 -5.59
CA LEU A 216 -22.58 -2.89 -6.96
C LEU A 216 -22.12 -4.35 -7.12
N GLY A 217 -21.49 -4.93 -6.09
CA GLY A 217 -20.93 -6.28 -6.12
C GLY A 217 -19.78 -6.44 -7.11
N ASN A 218 -18.94 -5.42 -7.30
CA ASN A 218 -17.83 -5.41 -8.26
C ASN A 218 -16.51 -5.95 -7.68
N MET A 219 -16.37 -6.04 -6.35
CA MET A 219 -15.12 -6.46 -5.72
C MET A 219 -14.89 -7.98 -5.89
N GLY A 220 -13.66 -8.35 -6.28
CA GLY A 220 -13.26 -9.74 -6.48
C GLY A 220 -13.67 -10.35 -7.81
N ARG A 221 -14.34 -9.61 -8.70
CA ARG A 221 -14.82 -10.11 -10.00
C ARG A 221 -13.94 -9.63 -11.17
N PRO A 222 -13.80 -10.45 -12.24
CA PRO A 222 -13.19 -9.98 -13.48
C PRO A 222 -13.87 -8.72 -14.00
N GLY A 223 -13.07 -7.73 -14.41
CA GLY A 223 -13.61 -6.46 -14.92
C GLY A 223 -14.09 -5.48 -13.85
N GLY A 224 -14.22 -5.91 -12.60
CA GLY A 224 -14.62 -5.05 -11.49
C GLY A 224 -13.45 -4.48 -10.69
N GLY A 225 -13.69 -4.29 -9.39
CA GLY A 225 -12.71 -3.83 -8.43
C GLY A 225 -12.30 -2.37 -8.57
N ILE A 226 -11.28 -1.99 -7.80
CA ILE A 226 -10.66 -0.68 -7.86
C ILE A 226 -9.19 -0.86 -8.21
N MET A 227 -8.80 -0.37 -9.38
CA MET A 227 -7.42 -0.24 -9.80
C MET A 227 -6.81 1.03 -9.22
N ALA A 228 -6.28 0.91 -8.01
CA ALA A 228 -5.36 1.90 -7.45
C ALA A 228 -4.03 1.83 -8.21
N LEU A 229 -3.82 2.73 -9.17
CA LEU A 229 -2.65 2.74 -10.03
C LEU A 229 -1.46 3.30 -9.27
N ARG A 230 -0.44 2.46 -9.04
CA ARG A 230 0.79 2.84 -8.33
C ARG A 230 1.67 3.73 -9.21
N GLY A 231 2.48 4.59 -8.57
CA GLY A 231 3.39 5.54 -9.22
C GLY A 231 4.70 4.89 -9.68
N HIS A 232 5.78 5.08 -8.92
CA HIS A 232 7.09 4.49 -9.23
C HIS A 232 7.01 2.97 -9.47
N ALA A 233 7.91 2.46 -10.32
CA ALA A 233 7.90 1.09 -10.81
C ALA A 233 7.78 0.03 -9.70
N THR A 234 8.43 0.25 -8.55
CA THR A 234 8.44 -0.67 -7.40
C THR A 234 7.92 -0.04 -6.10
N ILE A 235 7.11 1.03 -6.17
CA ILE A 235 6.55 1.63 -4.93
C ILE A 235 5.71 0.63 -4.14
N GLN A 236 5.11 -0.35 -4.82
CA GLN A 236 4.46 -1.49 -4.17
C GLN A 236 5.47 -2.32 -3.37
N GLY A 237 6.59 -2.72 -3.98
CA GLY A 237 7.65 -3.48 -3.30
C GLY A 237 8.26 -2.71 -2.12
N ALA A 238 8.50 -1.40 -2.29
CA ALA A 238 8.98 -0.51 -1.23
C ALA A 238 7.95 -0.22 -0.12
N SER A 239 6.70 -0.66 -0.30
CA SER A 239 5.66 -0.66 0.75
C SER A 239 5.49 -2.06 1.37
N ASP A 240 5.67 -3.12 0.58
CA ASP A 240 5.64 -4.52 1.01
C ASP A 240 6.83 -4.83 1.94
N ILE A 241 8.02 -4.35 1.57
CA ILE A 241 9.25 -4.33 2.36
C ILE A 241 9.52 -2.84 2.61
N PRO A 242 9.02 -2.30 3.72
CA PRO A 242 8.68 -0.90 3.82
C PRO A 242 9.92 -0.01 3.96
N THR A 243 9.89 1.10 3.22
CA THR A 243 10.68 2.32 3.48
C THR A 243 9.87 3.34 4.30
N LEU A 244 8.85 2.85 5.02
CA LEU A 244 7.90 3.64 5.81
C LEU A 244 8.14 3.42 7.30
N PHE A 245 8.16 4.50 8.08
CA PHE A 245 8.51 4.45 9.51
C PHE A 245 7.61 3.59 10.42
N HIS A 246 6.39 3.27 9.97
CA HIS A 246 5.36 2.64 10.82
C HIS A 246 5.10 1.17 10.47
N LEU A 247 5.85 0.59 9.53
CA LEU A 247 5.68 -0.78 9.08
C LEU A 247 7.01 -1.53 9.09
N LEU A 248 6.91 -2.83 9.34
CA LEU A 248 7.89 -3.87 9.08
C LEU A 248 7.46 -4.69 7.85
N PRO A 249 8.35 -5.50 7.25
CA PRO A 249 8.02 -6.32 6.08
C PRO A 249 6.72 -7.12 6.21
N GLY A 250 5.96 -7.18 5.13
CA GLY A 250 4.66 -7.85 5.10
C GLY A 250 3.56 -7.11 5.85
N TYR A 251 3.67 -5.78 5.96
CA TYR A 251 2.67 -4.92 6.62
C TYR A 251 2.52 -5.17 8.13
N LEU A 252 3.51 -5.81 8.76
CA LEU A 252 3.58 -5.91 10.22
C LEU A 252 3.73 -4.49 10.80
N PRO A 253 3.04 -4.11 11.88
CA PRO A 253 3.17 -2.77 12.45
C PRO A 253 4.53 -2.60 13.13
N MET A 254 5.12 -1.40 13.05
CA MET A 254 6.29 -1.08 13.87
C MET A 254 5.92 -1.07 15.36
N PRO A 255 6.73 -1.66 16.27
CA PRO A 255 6.44 -1.63 17.69
C PRO A 255 6.51 -0.21 18.26
N LYS A 256 5.73 0.08 19.30
CA LYS A 256 5.58 1.42 19.90
C LYS A 256 6.13 1.41 21.32
N ALA A 257 6.95 2.40 21.65
CA ALA A 257 7.51 2.55 22.99
C ALA A 257 6.40 2.79 24.02
N GLY A 258 6.43 2.09 25.17
CA GLY A 258 5.43 2.21 26.22
C GLY A 258 4.11 1.48 25.93
N THR A 259 3.99 0.78 24.80
CA THR A 259 2.81 -0.01 24.43
C THR A 259 3.17 -1.45 24.07
N HIS A 260 4.26 -1.63 23.34
CA HIS A 260 4.77 -2.91 22.88
C HIS A 260 6.17 -3.11 23.47
N ASP A 261 6.27 -3.10 24.81
CA ASP A 261 7.56 -3.22 25.50
C ASP A 261 8.02 -4.68 25.56
N THR A 262 7.09 -5.64 25.53
CA THR A 262 7.39 -7.08 25.42
C THR A 262 6.93 -7.66 24.09
N LEU A 263 7.51 -8.82 23.71
CA LEU A 263 7.08 -9.56 22.51
C LEU A 263 5.59 -9.93 22.59
N ASP A 264 5.11 -10.44 23.73
CA ASP A 264 3.70 -10.81 23.89
C ASP A 264 2.74 -9.65 23.64
N GLN A 265 3.07 -8.45 24.15
CA GLN A 265 2.27 -7.23 23.90
C GLN A 265 2.25 -6.88 22.42
N TYR A 266 3.41 -6.97 21.76
CA TYR A 266 3.52 -6.73 20.33
C TYR A 266 2.70 -7.75 19.53
N LEU A 267 2.88 -9.04 19.77
CA LEU A 267 2.17 -10.11 19.05
C LEU A 267 0.65 -9.99 19.23
N GLY A 268 0.19 -9.67 20.43
CA GLY A 268 -1.23 -9.41 20.70
C GLY A 268 -1.79 -8.20 19.93
N ALA A 269 -0.96 -7.20 19.62
CA ALA A 269 -1.32 -6.06 18.79
C ALA A 269 -1.28 -6.36 17.29
N VAL A 270 -0.37 -7.23 16.84
CA VAL A 270 -0.29 -7.66 15.42
C VAL A 270 -1.54 -8.45 15.03
N GLY A 271 -1.94 -9.42 15.86
CA GLY A 271 -2.97 -10.38 15.49
C GLY A 271 -3.66 -11.01 16.70
N ASP A 272 -4.99 -11.13 16.62
CA ASP A 272 -5.80 -11.83 17.61
C ASP A 272 -6.30 -13.15 17.01
N LYS A 273 -5.94 -14.28 17.65
CA LYS A 273 -6.32 -15.64 17.26
C LYS A 273 -7.84 -15.85 17.20
N LYS A 274 -8.63 -15.03 17.88
CA LYS A 274 -10.10 -15.10 17.88
C LYS A 274 -10.71 -14.44 16.65
N LYS A 275 -9.96 -13.57 15.94
CA LYS A 275 -10.45 -12.85 14.76
C LYS A 275 -10.37 -13.72 13.52
N LYS A 276 -11.31 -13.54 12.59
CA LYS A 276 -11.29 -14.20 11.29
C LYS A 276 -10.22 -13.56 10.39
N GLY A 277 -9.59 -14.36 9.54
CA GLY A 277 -8.65 -13.90 8.51
C GLY A 277 -7.20 -14.26 8.82
N PHE A 278 -6.31 -14.00 7.86
CA PHE A 278 -4.91 -14.43 7.94
C PHE A 278 -4.08 -13.69 9.00
N TRP A 279 -4.51 -12.51 9.45
CA TRP A 279 -3.86 -11.79 10.55
C TRP A 279 -3.92 -12.52 11.89
N ALA A 280 -4.78 -13.52 12.06
CA ALA A 280 -4.74 -14.41 13.22
C ALA A 280 -3.40 -15.18 13.32
N ASN A 281 -2.62 -15.26 12.24
CA ASN A 281 -1.29 -15.87 12.21
C ASN A 281 -0.15 -14.84 12.32
N GLY A 282 -0.45 -13.61 12.76
CA GLY A 282 0.52 -12.52 12.85
C GLY A 282 1.74 -12.84 13.74
N ASP A 283 1.55 -13.68 14.75
CA ASP A 283 2.61 -14.23 15.59
C ASP A 283 3.65 -15.04 14.81
N ALA A 284 3.18 -15.96 13.96
CA ALA A 284 4.05 -16.75 13.09
C ALA A 284 4.83 -15.85 12.13
N TYR A 285 4.16 -14.85 11.54
CA TYR A 285 4.81 -13.91 10.61
C TYR A 285 5.87 -13.05 11.29
N ALA A 286 5.57 -12.54 12.49
CA ALA A 286 6.50 -11.75 13.27
C ALA A 286 7.72 -12.57 13.70
N VAL A 287 7.53 -13.74 14.30
CA VAL A 287 8.65 -14.58 14.76
C VAL A 287 9.50 -15.06 13.59
N SER A 288 8.91 -15.48 12.47
CA SER A 288 9.67 -15.85 11.27
C SER A 288 10.52 -14.69 10.71
N LEU A 289 10.03 -13.45 10.81
CA LEU A 289 10.81 -12.27 10.43
C LEU A 289 12.01 -12.04 11.38
N LEU A 290 11.81 -12.13 12.70
CA LEU A 290 12.91 -12.00 13.67
C LEU A 290 13.96 -13.10 13.47
N LYS A 291 13.52 -14.34 13.19
CA LYS A 291 14.40 -15.45 12.82
C LYS A 291 15.16 -15.19 11.52
N SER A 292 14.56 -14.49 10.55
CA SER A 292 15.25 -14.08 9.31
C SER A 292 16.41 -13.15 9.61
N TRP A 293 16.20 -12.13 10.44
CA TRP A 293 17.20 -11.09 10.74
C TRP A 293 18.29 -11.51 11.70
N TRP A 294 18.01 -12.38 12.67
CA TRP A 294 19.00 -12.70 13.71
C TRP A 294 19.33 -14.18 13.82
N GLY A 295 18.75 -15.03 12.96
CA GLY A 295 19.13 -16.44 12.83
C GLY A 295 19.21 -17.14 14.18
N ASP A 296 20.36 -17.73 14.49
CA ASP A 296 20.62 -18.45 15.74
C ASP A 296 20.61 -17.57 17.00
N LYS A 297 20.71 -16.24 16.87
CA LYS A 297 20.65 -15.28 17.98
C LYS A 297 19.21 -14.99 18.43
N ALA A 298 18.23 -15.23 17.57
CA ALA A 298 16.82 -15.15 17.93
C ALA A 298 16.33 -16.50 18.48
N THR A 299 16.27 -16.64 19.81
CA THR A 299 15.84 -17.88 20.48
C THR A 299 14.59 -17.65 21.33
N PRO A 300 13.83 -18.69 21.70
CA PRO A 300 12.68 -18.52 22.58
C PRO A 300 13.04 -17.88 23.93
N GLU A 301 14.24 -18.10 24.45
CA GLU A 301 14.68 -17.61 25.77
C GLU A 301 14.95 -16.10 25.80
N ASN A 302 15.15 -15.46 24.64
CA ASN A 302 15.36 -14.02 24.52
C ASN A 302 14.28 -13.34 23.68
N ASP A 303 13.08 -13.92 23.65
CA ASP A 303 11.94 -13.42 22.88
C ASP A 303 12.31 -13.19 21.40
N PHE A 304 13.08 -14.11 20.83
CA PHE A 304 13.56 -14.06 19.45
C PHE A 304 14.30 -12.77 19.11
N ALA A 305 15.08 -12.24 20.06
CA ALA A 305 15.79 -10.97 19.95
C ALA A 305 14.86 -9.77 19.67
N TYR A 306 13.61 -9.82 20.11
CA TYR A 306 12.64 -8.73 19.91
C TYR A 306 13.16 -7.36 20.41
N ASP A 307 13.92 -7.35 21.50
CA ASP A 307 14.52 -6.13 22.07
C ASP A 307 15.55 -5.44 21.16
N TYR A 308 16.02 -6.12 20.10
CA TYR A 308 16.87 -5.50 19.09
C TYR A 308 16.08 -4.55 18.16
N LEU A 309 14.75 -4.66 18.10
CA LEU A 309 13.93 -3.78 17.28
C LEU A 309 13.79 -2.38 17.90
N PRO A 310 14.00 -1.31 17.10
CA PRO A 310 13.66 0.02 17.56
C PRO A 310 12.13 0.15 17.69
N ARG A 311 11.69 0.92 18.69
CA ARG A 311 10.26 1.18 18.93
C ARG A 311 9.97 2.65 18.62
N ILE A 312 8.93 2.92 17.84
CA ILE A 312 8.56 4.30 17.51
C ILE A 312 7.92 5.00 18.72
N ASN A 313 8.25 6.27 18.89
CA ASN A 313 7.71 7.15 19.95
C ASN A 313 6.76 8.23 19.39
N GLY A 314 6.44 8.17 18.10
CA GLY A 314 5.61 9.18 17.43
C GLY A 314 5.63 9.03 15.90
N PRO A 315 4.98 9.96 15.18
CA PRO A 315 5.06 10.04 13.73
C PRO A 315 6.45 10.52 13.28
N HIS A 316 7.09 9.78 12.39
CA HIS A 316 8.40 10.09 11.79
C HIS A 316 8.31 10.15 10.26
N GLY A 317 7.26 10.81 9.77
CA GLY A 317 7.05 11.06 8.35
C GLY A 317 7.89 12.23 7.83
N THR A 318 7.87 12.44 6.51
CA THR A 318 8.68 13.46 5.82
C THR A 318 8.63 14.84 6.50
N TYR A 319 7.44 15.38 6.79
CA TYR A 319 7.34 16.71 7.39
C TYR A 319 7.80 16.75 8.85
N GLN A 320 7.56 15.70 9.63
CA GLN A 320 8.06 15.61 11.00
C GLN A 320 9.59 15.58 11.01
N SER A 321 10.21 14.78 10.15
CA SER A 321 11.67 14.73 10.01
C SER A 321 12.24 16.08 9.57
N CYS A 322 11.60 16.79 8.63
CA CYS A 322 12.05 18.13 8.23
C CYS A 322 11.92 19.16 9.35
N MET A 323 10.85 19.11 10.15
CA MET A 323 10.73 19.98 11.33
C MET A 323 11.84 19.70 12.34
N LEU A 324 12.15 18.42 12.59
CA LEU A 324 13.25 18.04 13.48
C LEU A 324 14.62 18.49 12.95
N MET A 325 14.83 18.46 11.63
CA MET A 325 16.04 19.04 11.01
C MET A 325 16.13 20.55 11.27
N LEU A 326 15.05 21.29 11.02
CA LEU A 326 14.99 22.75 11.28
C LEU A 326 15.19 23.11 12.77
N GLU A 327 14.93 22.17 13.67
CA GLU A 327 15.15 22.28 15.12
C GLU A 327 16.54 21.75 15.54
N ASP A 328 17.43 21.45 14.60
CA ASP A 328 18.78 20.89 14.84
C ASP A 328 18.77 19.56 15.62
N LYS A 329 17.70 18.77 15.49
CA LYS A 329 17.53 17.45 16.15
C LYS A 329 17.88 16.27 15.25
N VAL A 330 18.28 16.52 14.01
CA VAL A 330 18.71 15.50 13.05
C VAL A 330 20.10 15.88 12.54
N ASP A 331 21.09 15.06 12.87
CA ASP A 331 22.47 15.31 12.47
C ASP A 331 22.74 14.93 11.01
N GLY A 332 22.06 13.91 10.50
CA GLY A 332 22.36 13.36 9.19
C GLY A 332 21.20 12.70 8.49
N TYR A 333 21.30 12.61 7.18
CA TYR A 333 20.21 12.12 6.34
C TYR A 333 20.71 11.35 5.11
N PHE A 334 20.01 10.25 4.79
CA PHE A 334 20.22 9.47 3.57
C PHE A 334 19.07 9.74 2.59
N LEU A 335 19.43 10.14 1.38
CA LEU A 335 18.53 10.25 0.23
C LEU A 335 18.90 9.17 -0.78
N LEU A 336 18.18 8.05 -0.76
CA LEU A 336 18.40 6.92 -1.65
C LEU A 336 17.34 6.94 -2.77
N GLY A 337 17.73 7.37 -3.97
CA GLY A 337 16.85 7.45 -5.15
C GLY A 337 15.64 8.38 -4.97
N GLN A 338 15.80 9.46 -4.18
CA GLN A 338 14.76 10.44 -3.89
C GLN A 338 15.28 11.86 -4.02
N ASN A 339 14.41 12.77 -4.47
CA ASN A 339 14.74 14.18 -4.68
C ASN A 339 13.72 15.10 -3.96
N PRO A 340 13.73 15.16 -2.62
CA PRO A 340 12.77 15.97 -1.86
C PRO A 340 12.90 17.48 -2.13
N ALA A 341 14.04 17.97 -2.60
CA ALA A 341 14.21 19.38 -2.99
C ALA A 341 13.22 19.82 -4.07
N VAL A 342 12.75 18.89 -4.91
CA VAL A 342 11.77 19.13 -5.99
C VAL A 342 10.45 18.38 -5.75
N GLY A 343 10.53 17.11 -5.37
CA GLY A 343 9.36 16.22 -5.30
C GLY A 343 8.42 16.46 -4.12
N SER A 344 8.83 17.26 -3.13
CA SER A 344 7.98 17.61 -2.00
C SER A 344 7.03 18.77 -2.32
N ALA A 345 5.82 18.76 -1.75
CA ALA A 345 4.87 19.87 -1.93
C ALA A 345 5.40 21.19 -1.35
N ASN A 346 6.35 21.14 -0.42
CA ASN A 346 7.09 22.30 0.07
C ASN A 346 8.60 22.12 -0.10
N GLY A 347 9.07 22.19 -1.36
CA GLY A 347 10.49 22.04 -1.70
C GLY A 347 11.41 23.07 -1.00
N ARG A 348 10.93 24.30 -0.76
CA ARG A 348 11.68 25.31 0.02
C ARG A 348 11.96 24.81 1.43
N MET A 349 10.94 24.33 2.14
CA MET A 349 11.12 23.78 3.48
C MET A 349 12.12 22.62 3.51
N GLN A 350 12.12 21.76 2.48
CA GLN A 350 13.09 20.67 2.37
C GLN A 350 14.53 21.18 2.26
N ARG A 351 14.77 22.16 1.38
CA ARG A 351 16.12 22.74 1.19
C ARG A 351 16.59 23.49 2.43
N MET A 352 15.71 24.26 3.07
CA MET A 352 16.00 24.90 4.36
C MET A 352 16.29 23.84 5.43
N ALA A 353 15.48 22.79 5.55
CA ALA A 353 15.73 21.72 6.52
C ALA A 353 17.08 21.04 6.30
N MET A 354 17.45 20.74 5.04
CA MET A 354 18.73 20.13 4.72
C MET A 354 19.94 21.02 5.07
N SER A 355 19.78 22.35 5.16
CA SER A 355 20.88 23.25 5.58
C SER A 355 21.21 23.19 7.07
N HIS A 356 20.38 22.53 7.88
CA HIS A 356 20.63 22.29 9.30
C HIS A 356 21.35 20.95 9.56
N LEU A 357 21.52 20.11 8.52
CA LEU A 357 22.21 18.83 8.69
C LEU A 357 23.72 19.04 8.86
N LYS A 358 24.35 18.17 9.65
CA LYS A 358 25.83 18.06 9.68
C LYS A 358 26.34 17.31 8.45
N TRP A 359 25.63 16.28 8.01
CA TRP A 359 25.99 15.53 6.81
C TRP A 359 24.75 15.04 6.02
N LEU A 360 24.91 14.92 4.71
CA LEU A 360 23.89 14.44 3.79
C LEU A 360 24.51 13.46 2.81
N VAL A 361 23.97 12.25 2.74
CA VAL A 361 24.36 11.27 1.71
C VAL A 361 23.25 11.23 0.66
N VAL A 362 23.58 11.64 -0.56
CA VAL A 362 22.71 11.52 -1.73
C VAL A 362 23.21 10.39 -2.60
N ARG A 363 22.36 9.39 -2.81
CA ARG A 363 22.63 8.27 -3.70
C ARG A 363 21.62 8.27 -4.83
N ASP A 364 22.11 8.56 -6.04
CA ASP A 364 21.32 8.60 -7.26
C ASP A 364 22.23 8.28 -8.46
N PHE A 365 21.64 7.89 -9.59
CA PHE A 365 22.38 7.65 -10.83
C PHE A 365 22.60 8.95 -11.62
N ASN A 366 21.96 10.05 -11.22
CA ASN A 366 22.19 11.39 -11.75
C ASN A 366 22.45 12.41 -10.64
N MET A 367 23.16 13.48 -10.97
CA MET A 367 23.22 14.64 -10.10
C MET A 367 21.83 15.28 -10.04
N ILE A 368 21.29 15.45 -8.83
CA ILE A 368 19.93 15.97 -8.59
C ILE A 368 19.97 17.22 -7.70
N GLU A 369 18.88 17.98 -7.70
CA GLU A 369 18.75 19.22 -6.94
C GLU A 369 18.94 19.01 -5.43
N SER A 370 18.53 17.85 -4.90
CA SER A 370 18.83 17.47 -3.52
C SER A 370 20.33 17.29 -3.20
N ALA A 371 21.20 17.13 -4.20
CA ALA A 371 22.65 17.13 -4.03
C ALA A 371 23.30 18.51 -4.27
N THR A 372 22.60 19.43 -4.93
CA THR A 372 23.17 20.72 -5.37
C THR A 372 22.49 21.96 -4.79
N TRP A 373 21.43 21.82 -3.98
CA TRP A 373 20.66 22.93 -3.40
C TRP A 373 21.51 23.98 -2.66
N TRP A 374 22.64 23.59 -2.09
CA TRP A 374 23.55 24.46 -1.34
C TRP A 374 24.33 25.45 -2.21
N LYS A 375 24.36 25.24 -3.54
CA LYS A 375 25.01 26.12 -4.53
C LYS A 375 24.08 26.58 -5.67
N GLU A 376 23.08 25.78 -6.01
CA GLU A 376 22.19 25.98 -7.17
C GLU A 376 20.72 26.09 -6.73
N GLY A 377 20.44 26.08 -5.43
CA GLY A 377 19.09 26.19 -4.90
C GLY A 377 18.51 27.59 -5.11
N PRO A 378 17.18 27.73 -5.30
CA PRO A 378 16.53 29.03 -5.39
C PRO A 378 16.84 29.97 -4.22
N GLU A 379 17.06 29.42 -3.02
CA GLU A 379 17.40 30.19 -1.83
C GLU A 379 18.83 30.75 -1.85
N ILE A 380 19.73 30.21 -2.70
CA ILE A 380 21.03 30.82 -2.99
C ILE A 380 20.82 32.03 -3.92
N ASP A 381 20.01 31.89 -4.97
CA ASP A 381 19.72 32.97 -5.91
C ASP A 381 19.01 34.16 -5.24
N THR A 382 18.11 33.89 -4.29
CA THR A 382 17.41 34.93 -3.53
C THR A 382 18.28 35.55 -2.43
N GLY A 383 19.40 34.93 -2.07
CA GLY A 383 20.27 35.33 -0.95
C GLY A 383 19.72 34.99 0.44
N GLU A 384 18.67 34.16 0.52
CA GLU A 384 18.15 33.62 1.79
C GLU A 384 19.15 32.63 2.43
N LEU A 385 19.93 31.93 1.60
CA LEU A 385 21.07 31.12 1.97
C LEU A 385 22.32 31.63 1.25
N ARG A 386 23.48 31.39 1.85
CA ARG A 386 24.79 31.65 1.26
C ARG A 386 25.62 30.39 1.35
N THR A 387 26.22 29.99 0.24
CA THR A 387 27.03 28.76 0.17
C THR A 387 28.11 28.70 1.24
N GLU A 388 28.76 29.84 1.55
CA GLU A 388 29.84 29.87 2.54
C GLU A 388 29.36 29.67 3.99
N ASP A 389 28.06 29.86 4.25
CA ASP A 389 27.46 29.74 5.58
C ASP A 389 26.86 28.34 5.81
N ILE A 390 26.82 27.48 4.79
CA ILE A 390 26.27 26.12 4.87
C ILE A 390 27.35 25.15 5.35
N GLY A 391 27.16 24.61 6.57
CA GLY A 391 28.10 23.66 7.19
C GLY A 391 27.85 22.19 6.86
N THR A 392 26.84 21.86 6.07
CA THR A 392 26.48 20.47 5.74
C THR A 392 27.52 19.82 4.84
N GLU A 393 28.12 18.72 5.28
CA GLU A 393 28.98 17.88 4.44
C GLU A 393 28.14 16.98 3.52
N ILE A 394 28.29 17.12 2.21
CA ILE A 394 27.42 16.43 1.24
C ILE A 394 28.22 15.40 0.44
N PHE A 395 27.80 14.15 0.54
CA PHE A 395 28.35 13.03 -0.21
C PHE A 395 27.40 12.65 -1.34
N PHE A 396 27.87 12.74 -2.59
CA PHE A 396 27.15 12.17 -3.73
C PHE A 396 27.74 10.80 -4.07
N MET A 397 26.93 9.75 -3.94
CA MET A 397 27.32 8.36 -4.17
C MET A 397 26.63 7.82 -5.44
N PRO A 398 27.33 7.68 -6.59
CA PRO A 398 26.70 7.26 -7.83
C PRO A 398 26.10 5.86 -7.72
N ALA A 399 24.84 5.70 -8.15
CA ALA A 399 24.11 4.44 -8.13
C ALA A 399 23.95 3.83 -9.52
N ALA A 400 23.89 2.51 -9.59
CA ALA A 400 23.52 1.77 -10.79
C ALA A 400 22.04 1.97 -11.14
N ASN A 401 21.76 2.16 -12.43
CA ASN A 401 20.42 2.17 -12.99
C ASN A 401 19.78 0.77 -12.99
N HIS A 402 18.48 0.68 -13.27
CA HIS A 402 17.71 -0.56 -13.28
C HIS A 402 18.14 -1.59 -14.35
N THR A 403 18.89 -1.20 -15.39
CA THR A 403 19.47 -2.10 -16.40
C THR A 403 20.85 -2.61 -15.99
N GLU A 404 21.44 -2.01 -14.96
CA GLU A 404 22.83 -2.22 -14.54
C GLU A 404 22.94 -3.12 -13.31
N LYS A 405 21.81 -3.65 -12.82
CA LYS A 405 21.71 -4.54 -11.66
C LYS A 405 20.62 -5.58 -11.84
N ALA A 406 20.78 -6.72 -11.19
CA ALA A 406 19.78 -7.77 -11.13
C ALA A 406 18.87 -7.59 -9.90
N GLY A 407 17.73 -8.28 -9.88
CA GLY A 407 16.82 -8.31 -8.74
C GLY A 407 15.36 -8.27 -9.15
N THR A 408 14.48 -7.95 -8.20
CA THR A 408 13.03 -7.89 -8.44
C THR A 408 12.49 -6.48 -8.38
N PHE A 409 11.36 -6.27 -9.06
CA PHE A 409 10.49 -5.15 -8.81
C PHE A 409 9.04 -5.63 -8.71
N THR A 410 8.21 -4.91 -7.96
CA THR A 410 6.81 -5.27 -7.75
C THR A 410 5.90 -4.20 -8.33
N GLN A 411 5.17 -4.55 -9.39
CA GLN A 411 4.32 -3.60 -10.12
C GLN A 411 2.92 -3.44 -9.49
N THR A 412 2.09 -2.55 -10.06
CA THR A 412 0.78 -2.14 -9.50
C THR A 412 -0.19 -3.29 -9.21
N GLN A 413 -0.05 -4.44 -9.87
CA GLN A 413 -0.88 -5.63 -9.67
C GLN A 413 -0.25 -6.66 -8.70
N ARG A 414 0.75 -6.26 -7.91
CA ARG A 414 1.49 -7.11 -6.95
C ARG A 414 2.41 -8.14 -7.60
N LEU A 415 2.64 -8.02 -8.91
CA LEU A 415 3.48 -8.95 -9.64
C LEU A 415 4.95 -8.65 -9.38
N VAL A 416 5.60 -9.55 -8.65
CA VAL A 416 7.05 -9.61 -8.44
C VAL A 416 7.68 -10.19 -9.70
N GLN A 417 8.58 -9.44 -10.31
CA GLN A 417 9.22 -9.81 -11.57
C GLN A 417 10.73 -9.66 -11.47
N TRP A 418 11.43 -10.74 -11.82
CA TRP A 418 12.88 -10.77 -11.88
C TRP A 418 13.40 -10.02 -13.12
N ARG A 419 14.52 -9.33 -12.95
CA ARG A 419 15.31 -8.70 -14.00
C ARG A 419 16.77 -9.12 -13.87
N HIS A 420 17.42 -9.26 -15.01
CA HIS A 420 18.85 -9.54 -15.09
C HIS A 420 19.59 -8.24 -15.39
N GLN A 421 20.82 -8.14 -14.88
CA GLN A 421 21.75 -7.12 -15.31
C GLN A 421 22.02 -7.28 -16.81
N ALA A 422 21.94 -6.18 -17.55
CA ALA A 422 22.21 -6.15 -18.98
C ALA A 422 23.60 -5.60 -19.31
N ILE A 423 24.12 -4.70 -18.47
CA ILE A 423 25.43 -4.06 -18.61
C ILE A 423 25.99 -3.74 -17.22
N THR A 424 27.30 -3.69 -17.07
CA THR A 424 27.97 -3.23 -15.85
C THR A 424 27.71 -1.73 -15.63
N PRO A 425 27.49 -1.26 -14.39
CA PRO A 425 27.36 0.17 -14.13
C PRO A 425 28.62 0.96 -14.56
N PRO A 426 28.48 2.24 -14.93
CA PRO A 426 29.61 3.05 -15.37
C PRO A 426 30.48 3.56 -14.21
N GLY A 427 31.79 3.63 -14.44
CA GLY A 427 32.74 4.21 -13.48
C GLY A 427 32.71 3.49 -12.13
N ASP A 428 32.59 4.25 -11.04
CA ASP A 428 32.54 3.73 -9.67
C ASP A 428 31.09 3.52 -9.18
N ALA A 429 30.11 3.50 -10.08
CA ALA A 429 28.72 3.25 -9.71
C ALA A 429 28.54 1.78 -9.30
N THR A 430 27.77 1.56 -8.24
CA THR A 430 27.46 0.23 -7.69
C THR A 430 25.95 0.04 -7.58
N SER A 431 25.47 -1.19 -7.38
CA SER A 431 24.06 -1.39 -7.08
C SER A 431 23.69 -0.82 -5.70
N ASP A 432 22.40 -0.65 -5.43
CA ASP A 432 21.96 -0.29 -4.07
C ASP A 432 22.20 -1.44 -3.09
N LEU A 433 22.17 -2.68 -3.57
CA LEU A 433 22.38 -3.88 -2.78
C LEU A 433 23.84 -3.96 -2.31
N GLU A 434 24.80 -3.84 -3.24
CA GLU A 434 26.24 -3.78 -2.94
C GLU A 434 26.55 -2.63 -1.99
N PHE A 435 26.06 -1.41 -2.27
CA PHE A 435 26.32 -0.25 -1.42
C PHE A 435 25.85 -0.45 0.03
N LEU A 436 24.62 -0.96 0.23
CA LEU A 436 24.08 -1.20 1.57
C LEU A 436 24.81 -2.36 2.27
N TYR A 437 25.15 -3.42 1.53
CA TYR A 437 25.90 -4.55 2.04
C TYR A 437 27.29 -4.13 2.56
N ASP A 438 28.03 -3.38 1.74
CA ASP A 438 29.35 -2.86 2.07
C ASP A 438 29.31 -1.86 3.21
N LEU A 439 28.33 -0.96 3.22
CA LEU A 439 28.13 -0.01 4.32
C LEU A 439 27.91 -0.75 5.63
N GLY A 440 27.04 -1.77 5.63
CA GLY A 440 26.80 -2.63 6.78
C GLY A 440 28.08 -3.30 7.29
N ASN A 441 28.85 -3.92 6.39
CA ASN A 441 30.12 -4.58 6.72
C ASN A 441 31.15 -3.61 7.31
N ARG A 442 31.27 -2.39 6.76
CA ARG A 442 32.19 -1.36 7.25
C ARG A 442 31.78 -0.87 8.65
N ILE A 443 30.49 -0.70 8.93
CA ILE A 443 30.02 -0.31 10.25
C ILE A 443 30.26 -1.45 11.25
N ARG A 444 29.94 -2.70 10.89
CA ARG A 444 30.22 -3.88 11.74
C ARG A 444 31.71 -4.00 12.07
N ALA A 445 32.60 -3.79 11.10
CA ALA A 445 34.04 -3.81 11.33
C ALA A 445 34.49 -2.72 12.32
N LYS A 446 33.89 -1.52 12.26
CA LYS A 446 34.16 -0.43 13.22
C LYS A 446 33.67 -0.74 14.63
N LEU A 447 32.64 -1.57 14.76
CA LEU A 447 32.01 -1.94 16.04
C LEU A 447 32.42 -3.34 16.51
N ALA A 448 33.41 -3.99 15.87
CA ALA A 448 33.73 -5.39 16.12
C ALA A 448 34.07 -5.68 17.59
N ASP A 449 34.76 -4.75 18.26
CA ASP A 449 35.14 -4.84 19.66
C ASP A 449 34.16 -4.12 20.61
N SER A 450 33.02 -3.63 20.10
CA SER A 450 32.04 -2.94 20.92
C SER A 450 31.36 -3.90 21.90
N THR A 451 31.27 -3.45 23.16
CA THR A 451 30.52 -4.13 24.21
C THR A 451 29.23 -3.40 24.57
N ASP A 452 28.87 -2.33 23.85
CA ASP A 452 27.64 -1.58 24.10
C ASP A 452 26.43 -2.41 23.63
N PRO A 453 25.43 -2.66 24.49
CA PRO A 453 24.21 -3.36 24.10
C PRO A 453 23.53 -2.78 22.85
N ARG A 454 23.60 -1.46 22.62
CA ARG A 454 22.95 -0.81 21.47
C ARG A 454 23.55 -1.22 20.12
N ASP A 455 24.79 -1.69 20.11
CA ASP A 455 25.51 -2.07 18.89
C ASP A 455 25.23 -3.53 18.52
N ARG A 456 24.70 -4.32 19.46
CA ARG A 456 24.45 -5.75 19.29
C ARG A 456 23.48 -6.10 18.16
N PRO A 457 22.35 -5.39 17.95
CA PRO A 457 21.44 -5.66 16.83
C PRO A 457 22.12 -5.70 15.47
N LEU A 458 23.13 -4.85 15.25
CA LEU A 458 23.88 -4.78 14.00
C LEU A 458 24.96 -5.88 13.91
N LEU A 459 25.63 -6.19 15.02
CA LEU A 459 26.67 -7.22 15.06
C LEU A 459 26.10 -8.64 14.90
N ASP A 460 24.89 -8.88 15.42
CA ASP A 460 24.18 -10.16 15.36
C ASP A 460 23.34 -10.36 14.11
N LEU A 461 23.17 -9.33 13.28
CA LEU A 461 22.35 -9.40 12.07
C LEU A 461 22.90 -10.45 11.09
N THR A 462 22.02 -11.28 10.54
CA THR A 462 22.32 -12.16 9.41
C THR A 462 22.67 -11.29 8.20
N TRP A 463 23.87 -11.50 7.65
CA TRP A 463 24.44 -10.60 6.63
C TRP A 463 25.52 -11.32 5.80
N ASP A 464 25.37 -12.63 5.65
CA ASP A 464 26.32 -13.57 5.05
C ASP A 464 25.90 -13.98 3.64
N TYR A 465 25.44 -13.01 2.84
CA TYR A 465 25.09 -13.25 1.44
C TYR A 465 26.31 -13.64 0.62
N PRO A 466 26.18 -14.62 -0.31
CA PRO A 466 27.19 -14.88 -1.31
C PRO A 466 27.44 -13.62 -2.15
N VAL A 467 28.70 -13.34 -2.45
CA VAL A 467 29.12 -12.24 -3.34
C VAL A 467 29.78 -12.80 -4.59
N ASP A 468 29.64 -12.11 -5.71
CA ASP A 468 30.37 -12.42 -6.93
C ASP A 468 31.84 -11.93 -6.87
N GLU A 469 32.58 -12.10 -7.97
CA GLU A 469 33.99 -11.68 -8.07
C GLU A 469 34.20 -10.16 -7.97
N HIS A 470 33.14 -9.37 -8.10
CA HIS A 470 33.14 -7.91 -8.01
C HIS A 470 32.63 -7.40 -6.66
N GLY A 471 32.15 -8.30 -5.79
CA GLY A 471 31.61 -7.95 -4.47
C GLY A 471 30.09 -7.69 -4.46
N GLU A 472 29.40 -7.86 -5.58
CA GLU A 472 27.94 -7.70 -5.65
C GLU A 472 27.27 -8.89 -4.94
N PRO A 473 26.39 -8.65 -3.95
CA PRO A 473 25.64 -9.72 -3.30
C PRO A 473 24.64 -10.40 -4.24
N ASP A 474 24.46 -11.71 -4.11
CA ASP A 474 23.47 -12.46 -4.89
C ASP A 474 22.03 -12.05 -4.50
N ALA A 475 21.42 -11.22 -5.34
CA ALA A 475 20.03 -10.80 -5.18
C ALA A 475 19.03 -11.99 -5.11
N SER A 476 19.38 -13.16 -5.66
CA SER A 476 18.54 -14.36 -5.58
C SER A 476 18.58 -14.98 -4.20
N ALA A 477 19.73 -14.95 -3.51
CA ALA A 477 19.84 -15.36 -2.11
C ALA A 477 19.00 -14.44 -1.20
N VAL A 478 19.02 -13.12 -1.46
CA VAL A 478 18.15 -12.16 -0.74
C VAL A 478 16.68 -12.46 -0.99
N LEU A 479 16.27 -12.75 -2.23
CA LEU A 479 14.89 -13.13 -2.54
C LEU A 479 14.47 -14.44 -1.85
N ALA A 480 15.38 -15.40 -1.74
CA ALA A 480 15.13 -16.66 -1.05
C ALA A 480 14.98 -16.46 0.47
N GLU A 481 15.77 -15.57 1.09
CA GLU A 481 15.55 -15.17 2.48
C GLU A 481 14.20 -14.48 2.67
N ILE A 482 13.84 -13.55 1.78
CA ILE A 482 12.54 -12.87 1.78
C ILE A 482 11.40 -13.90 1.71
N ASN A 483 11.56 -14.97 0.92
CA ASN A 483 10.61 -16.09 0.85
C ASN A 483 10.48 -16.82 2.19
N GLY A 484 11.61 -17.23 2.76
CA GLY A 484 11.69 -18.00 4.01
C GLY A 484 11.96 -19.49 3.84
N PHE A 485 12.39 -20.12 4.94
CA PHE A 485 12.83 -21.52 5.00
C PHE A 485 12.33 -22.25 6.26
N HIS A 486 12.27 -23.58 6.17
CA HIS A 486 12.23 -24.44 7.35
C HIS A 486 13.60 -24.46 8.05
N LEU A 487 13.64 -24.21 9.35
CA LEU A 487 14.88 -24.17 10.15
C LEU A 487 15.14 -25.46 10.92
N ASP A 488 14.13 -26.31 11.05
CA ASP A 488 14.20 -27.58 11.78
C ASP A 488 13.31 -28.66 11.13
N GLY A 489 13.46 -29.90 11.59
CA GLY A 489 12.70 -31.05 11.13
C GLY A 489 13.21 -31.67 9.82
N PRO A 490 12.43 -32.56 9.19
CA PRO A 490 12.86 -33.31 8.00
C PRO A 490 13.10 -32.42 6.78
N ASN A 491 12.45 -31.26 6.72
CA ASN A 491 12.53 -30.32 5.61
C ASN A 491 13.53 -29.19 5.88
N LYS A 492 14.40 -29.31 6.90
CA LYS A 492 15.34 -28.26 7.27
C LYS A 492 16.17 -27.80 6.08
N GLY A 493 16.20 -26.50 5.83
CA GLY A 493 16.88 -25.87 4.71
C GLY A 493 16.04 -25.78 3.42
N GLU A 494 14.87 -26.41 3.36
CA GLU A 494 13.96 -26.27 2.22
C GLU A 494 13.19 -24.93 2.29
N PRO A 495 12.97 -24.25 1.15
CA PRO A 495 12.16 -23.04 1.09
C PRO A 495 10.70 -23.32 1.46
N LEU A 496 10.08 -22.37 2.15
CA LEU A 496 8.64 -22.40 2.40
C LEU A 496 7.87 -22.21 1.08
N ALA A 497 6.91 -23.09 0.80
CA ALA A 497 6.02 -23.00 -0.35
C ALA A 497 4.84 -22.06 -0.12
N ASN A 498 4.46 -21.84 1.15
CA ASN A 498 3.35 -20.98 1.52
C ASN A 498 3.50 -20.37 2.91
N PHE A 499 3.03 -19.13 3.10
CA PHE A 499 3.05 -18.48 4.42
C PHE A 499 2.25 -19.21 5.51
N ASN A 500 1.36 -20.15 5.17
CA ASN A 500 0.70 -21.02 6.15
C ASN A 500 1.65 -22.04 6.81
N GLU A 501 2.85 -22.21 6.27
CA GLU A 501 3.89 -23.07 6.82
C GLU A 501 4.72 -22.38 7.91
N MET A 502 4.65 -21.05 8.01
CA MET A 502 5.31 -20.29 9.07
C MET A 502 4.80 -20.69 10.45
N ARG A 503 5.70 -20.61 11.44
CA ARG A 503 5.46 -21.02 12.83
C ARG A 503 5.99 -19.98 13.81
N ALA A 504 5.28 -19.81 14.92
CA ALA A 504 5.64 -18.87 15.98
C ALA A 504 6.65 -19.43 17.00
N ASP A 505 7.12 -20.66 16.82
CA ASP A 505 8.04 -21.36 17.72
C ASP A 505 9.53 -21.21 17.30
N GLY A 506 9.80 -20.44 16.25
CA GLY A 506 11.15 -20.23 15.73
C GLY A 506 11.66 -21.32 14.79
N THR A 507 10.84 -22.31 14.42
CA THR A 507 11.23 -23.40 13.48
C THR A 507 11.17 -22.99 12.00
N THR A 508 10.82 -21.73 11.72
CA THR A 508 10.76 -21.18 10.35
C THR A 508 11.31 -19.76 10.33
N SER A 509 11.88 -19.35 9.20
CA SER A 509 12.29 -17.97 8.90
C SER A 509 11.50 -17.42 7.70
N GLY A 510 11.47 -16.10 7.55
CA GLY A 510 11.01 -15.45 6.32
C GLY A 510 11.02 -13.93 6.40
N GLY A 511 11.74 -13.29 5.48
CA GLY A 511 11.92 -11.84 5.46
C GLY A 511 10.68 -11.03 5.06
N CYS A 512 9.69 -11.64 4.40
CA CYS A 512 8.40 -11.00 4.13
C CYS A 512 7.30 -12.05 3.88
N TRP A 513 6.42 -12.29 4.85
CA TRP A 513 5.45 -13.40 4.79
C TRP A 513 4.53 -13.38 3.55
N ILE A 514 4.16 -12.21 3.05
CA ILE A 514 3.33 -12.12 1.83
C ILE A 514 4.08 -12.59 0.58
N TYR A 515 5.41 -12.60 0.59
CA TYR A 515 6.25 -13.07 -0.52
C TYR A 515 6.56 -14.56 -0.43
N THR A 516 6.25 -15.23 0.68
CA THR A 516 6.42 -16.68 0.81
C THR A 516 5.64 -17.45 -0.26
N GLY A 517 6.36 -18.31 -0.97
CA GLY A 517 5.93 -19.00 -2.18
C GLY A 517 6.53 -18.44 -3.48
N VAL A 518 7.27 -17.31 -3.44
CA VAL A 518 7.99 -16.77 -4.60
C VAL A 518 9.24 -17.61 -4.95
N PHE A 519 9.78 -18.32 -3.96
CA PHE A 519 10.95 -19.20 -4.08
C PHE A 519 10.62 -20.65 -3.72
N ALA A 520 9.35 -21.04 -3.83
CA ALA A 520 8.91 -22.42 -3.57
C ALA A 520 9.72 -23.43 -4.42
N ASP A 521 9.90 -24.64 -3.91
CA ASP A 521 10.65 -25.72 -4.57
C ASP A 521 12.12 -25.38 -4.91
N GLY A 522 12.67 -24.31 -4.33
CA GLY A 522 14.00 -23.78 -4.69
C GLY A 522 14.04 -23.07 -6.04
N ILE A 523 12.88 -22.71 -6.60
CA ILE A 523 12.74 -22.10 -7.91
C ILE A 523 12.34 -20.64 -7.76
N ASN A 524 13.08 -19.73 -8.41
CA ASN A 524 12.73 -18.32 -8.49
C ASN A 524 11.51 -18.10 -9.40
N HIS A 525 10.30 -18.12 -8.85
CA HIS A 525 9.07 -17.92 -9.62
C HIS A 525 8.86 -16.47 -10.08
N ALA A 526 9.57 -15.49 -9.50
CA ALA A 526 9.59 -14.14 -10.04
C ALA A 526 10.23 -14.09 -11.44
N ALA A 527 11.05 -15.09 -11.80
CA ALA A 527 11.67 -15.23 -13.11
C ALA A 527 10.83 -16.02 -14.14
N ASN A 528 9.62 -16.48 -13.79
CA ASN A 528 8.75 -17.17 -14.75
C ASN A 528 8.38 -16.25 -15.94
N ARG A 529 8.50 -16.74 -17.18
CA ARG A 529 8.28 -15.94 -18.42
C ARG A 529 7.39 -16.62 -19.47
N LYS A 530 6.52 -17.55 -19.09
CA LYS A 530 5.68 -18.23 -20.09
C LYS A 530 4.73 -17.21 -20.73
N PRO A 531 4.68 -17.08 -22.07
CA PRO A 531 3.85 -16.06 -22.72
C PRO A 531 2.36 -16.22 -22.39
N GLY A 532 1.63 -15.10 -22.38
CA GLY A 532 0.18 -15.11 -22.10
C GLY A 532 -0.66 -15.87 -23.15
N GLN A 533 -0.14 -16.05 -24.37
CA GLN A 533 -0.81 -16.84 -25.43
C GLN A 533 -0.78 -18.35 -25.16
N GLU A 534 0.10 -18.80 -24.26
CA GLU A 534 0.30 -20.22 -23.91
C GLU A 534 -0.34 -20.58 -22.57
N GLN A 535 -1.14 -19.68 -22.00
CA GLN A 535 -1.72 -19.80 -20.66
C GLN A 535 -3.19 -19.39 -20.62
N ASP A 536 -3.83 -19.66 -19.49
CA ASP A 536 -5.12 -19.08 -19.18
C ASP A 536 -5.06 -17.55 -19.02
N THR A 537 -6.22 -16.93 -18.89
CA THR A 537 -6.36 -15.47 -18.75
C THR A 537 -5.79 -14.92 -17.44
N ALA A 538 -5.48 -15.76 -16.45
CA ALA A 538 -4.82 -15.34 -15.23
C ALA A 538 -3.28 -15.22 -15.42
N ALA A 539 -2.71 -15.92 -16.40
CA ALA A 539 -1.29 -15.87 -16.77
C ALA A 539 -0.36 -16.10 -15.55
N ARG A 540 -0.63 -17.17 -14.79
CA ARG A 540 0.04 -17.48 -13.51
C ARG A 540 1.52 -17.85 -13.62
N GLU A 541 1.98 -18.23 -14.80
CA GLU A 541 3.36 -18.60 -15.11
C GLU A 541 4.15 -17.43 -15.76
N TRP A 542 3.65 -16.19 -15.61
CA TRP A 542 4.40 -14.96 -15.90
C TRP A 542 4.63 -14.18 -14.59
N GLY A 543 5.88 -14.13 -14.11
CA GLY A 543 6.25 -13.65 -12.78
C GLY A 543 5.49 -14.36 -11.65
N TRP A 544 5.48 -13.76 -10.46
CA TRP A 544 4.74 -14.29 -9.31
C TRP A 544 4.03 -13.17 -8.56
N ALA A 545 2.75 -13.34 -8.21
CA ALA A 545 1.96 -12.29 -7.56
C ALA A 545 1.66 -12.61 -6.10
N TRP A 546 2.08 -11.76 -5.17
CA TRP A 546 1.70 -11.96 -3.77
C TRP A 546 0.23 -11.57 -3.55
N PRO A 547 -0.53 -12.25 -2.66
CA PRO A 547 -0.12 -13.41 -1.89
C PRO A 547 -0.36 -14.72 -2.66
N ALA A 548 0.57 -15.67 -2.57
CA ALA A 548 0.44 -17.05 -3.09
C ALA A 548 -0.05 -17.14 -4.55
N ASN A 549 0.54 -16.36 -5.44
CA ASN A 549 0.21 -16.25 -6.87
C ASN A 549 -1.26 -15.90 -7.19
N ARG A 550 -1.98 -15.26 -6.25
CA ARG A 550 -3.36 -14.79 -6.46
C ARG A 550 -3.38 -13.50 -7.28
N ARG A 551 -3.70 -13.63 -8.57
CA ARG A 551 -3.78 -12.52 -9.53
C ARG A 551 -4.91 -11.54 -9.25
N MET A 552 -6.03 -12.03 -8.71
CA MET A 552 -7.18 -11.23 -8.31
C MET A 552 -7.45 -11.41 -6.82
N LEU A 553 -7.40 -10.32 -6.05
CA LEU A 553 -7.76 -10.34 -4.63
C LEU A 553 -9.27 -10.50 -4.47
N TYR A 554 -9.68 -11.07 -3.34
CA TYR A 554 -11.09 -11.24 -2.96
C TYR A 554 -11.91 -12.08 -3.93
N ASN A 555 -11.27 -12.91 -4.76
CA ASN A 555 -11.92 -13.70 -5.80
C ASN A 555 -12.94 -14.72 -5.28
N ARG A 556 -12.97 -15.05 -3.98
CA ARG A 556 -14.11 -15.78 -3.40
C ARG A 556 -15.44 -15.06 -3.65
N ALA A 557 -15.44 -13.73 -3.66
CA ALA A 557 -16.61 -12.92 -3.94
C ALA A 557 -16.98 -12.87 -5.43
N SER A 558 -16.28 -13.59 -6.33
CA SER A 558 -16.67 -13.73 -7.74
C SER A 558 -17.75 -14.79 -7.99
N ALA A 559 -18.12 -15.53 -6.95
CA ALA A 559 -19.13 -16.57 -6.96
C ALA A 559 -20.08 -16.38 -5.78
N ASP A 560 -21.27 -16.95 -5.86
CA ASP A 560 -22.28 -16.95 -4.80
C ASP A 560 -21.86 -17.82 -3.58
N PRO A 561 -22.62 -17.82 -2.48
CA PRO A 561 -22.29 -18.61 -1.30
C PRO A 561 -22.15 -20.11 -1.58
N GLN A 562 -22.82 -20.64 -2.60
CA GLN A 562 -22.75 -22.04 -3.05
C GLN A 562 -21.55 -22.32 -3.96
N GLY A 563 -20.82 -21.29 -4.36
CA GLY A 563 -19.61 -21.40 -5.18
C GLY A 563 -19.89 -21.35 -6.68
N LYS A 564 -21.12 -21.04 -7.10
CA LYS A 564 -21.42 -20.81 -8.52
C LYS A 564 -20.99 -19.40 -8.92
N PRO A 565 -20.20 -19.22 -10.00
CA PRO A 565 -19.85 -17.90 -10.50
C PRO A 565 -21.07 -16.99 -10.67
N TRP A 566 -20.91 -15.70 -10.40
CA TRP A 566 -22.02 -14.75 -10.58
C TRP A 566 -22.47 -14.67 -12.04
N SER A 567 -21.51 -14.74 -12.97
CA SER A 567 -21.70 -14.74 -14.42
C SER A 567 -20.92 -15.89 -15.05
N GLU A 568 -21.46 -16.45 -16.13
CA GLU A 568 -20.78 -17.40 -17.02
C GLU A 568 -19.95 -16.68 -18.12
N ARG A 569 -20.05 -15.34 -18.23
CA ARG A 569 -19.29 -14.49 -19.17
C ARG A 569 -17.91 -14.15 -18.61
#